data_AF-A0A946MY74-F1
#
_entry.id   AF-A0A946MY74-F1
#
_cell.length_a   1.000
_cell.length_b   1.000
_cell.length_c   1.000
_cell.angle_alpha   90.00
_cell.angle_beta   90.00
_cell.angle_gamma   90.00
#
_symmetry.space_group_name_H-M   'P 1'
#
loop_
_entity.id
_entity.type
_entity.pdbx_description
1 polymer ?
#
loop_
_entity_poly.entity_id
_entity_poly.type
_entity_poly.pdbx_seq_one_letter_code
_entity_poly.pdbx_strand_id
1 'polypeptide(L)'
;MFGLRAINDTSEHAASYYAATVNQTTAYPRLTENLSCDVVVVGGGFSGVNTAVELSERGLDVALIEANRIGWGASGRNGGQIIGGIGHTPERFKKLIGESGINSIYQMGFEARDIIKDRVATYDIQCDLKWGYCDVALKSKHMKQFAAWQAWEKTIGNPHPYTLLDAQELKSVVNSERYLGGLYNTANGHVHPLNLCIGEAEAASQLGAKIFEQSRVIKLIHGDQPIVETEYGRIQAKQIVLAGNAYMGDLVPKLSARVLPSASSVIATEPLSADVAKA
;
A
#
# COMPACT_ATOMS: atom_id res chain seq x y z
N MET A 1 0.50 -14.10 26.92
CA MET A 1 0.67 -13.42 25.63
C MET A 1 2.14 -13.02 25.54
N PHE A 2 3.00 -13.94 25.08
CA PHE A 2 4.45 -13.73 25.07
C PHE A 2 4.85 -12.89 23.86
N GLY A 3 5.43 -11.71 24.10
CA GLY A 3 6.55 -11.22 23.29
C GLY A 3 6.30 -10.30 22.11
N LEU A 4 5.07 -9.91 21.75
CA LEU A 4 4.90 -8.78 20.83
C LEU A 4 5.25 -7.50 21.60
N ARG A 5 6.38 -6.87 21.26
CA ARG A 5 6.74 -5.55 21.79
C ARG A 5 5.56 -4.61 21.56
N ALA A 6 5.17 -3.88 22.59
CA ALA A 6 4.23 -2.78 22.45
C ALA A 6 4.71 -1.85 21.32
N ILE A 7 3.78 -1.44 20.46
CA ILE A 7 4.08 -0.47 19.41
C ILE A 7 4.37 0.85 20.13
N ASN A 8 5.62 1.31 20.10
CA ASN A 8 5.95 2.64 20.60
C ASN A 8 5.36 3.66 19.62
N ASP A 9 4.27 4.29 20.04
CA ASP A 9 3.66 5.39 19.31
C ASP A 9 4.64 6.57 19.30
N THR A 10 4.99 7.02 18.11
CA THR A 10 5.81 8.22 17.88
C THR A 10 5.01 9.12 16.98
N SER A 11 5.00 10.43 17.24
CA SER A 11 4.30 11.39 16.39
C SER A 11 4.95 11.55 15.01
N GLU A 12 6.18 11.08 14.84
CA GLU A 12 7.01 11.23 13.65
C GLU A 12 7.29 9.87 12.99
N HIS A 13 7.66 9.87 11.70
CA HIS A 13 8.06 8.64 11.02
C HIS A 13 9.30 8.01 11.69
N ALA A 14 9.33 6.68 11.75
CA ALA A 14 10.51 5.97 12.20
C ALA A 14 11.71 6.23 11.27
N ALA A 15 12.91 6.34 11.84
CA ALA A 15 14.15 6.47 11.08
C ALA A 15 14.28 5.31 10.09
N SER A 16 14.18 5.64 8.80
CA SER A 16 14.18 4.72 7.68
C SER A 16 14.69 5.44 6.44
N TYR A 17 15.10 4.70 5.41
CA TYR A 17 15.47 5.27 4.12
C TYR A 17 14.40 6.23 3.61
N TYR A 18 13.14 5.79 3.55
CA TYR A 18 12.04 6.60 3.02
C TYR A 18 11.76 7.86 3.84
N ALA A 19 11.88 7.81 5.17
CA ALA A 19 11.71 9.01 5.99
C ALA A 19 12.88 10.00 5.78
N ALA A 20 14.09 9.51 5.54
CA ALA A 20 15.28 10.34 5.30
C ALA A 20 15.32 10.95 3.90
N THR A 21 14.70 10.31 2.91
CA THR A 21 14.67 10.74 1.50
C THR A 21 13.32 11.28 1.03
N VAL A 22 12.39 11.48 1.97
CA VAL A 22 11.06 12.04 1.66
C VAL A 22 11.23 13.42 1.02
N ASN A 23 10.45 13.71 -0.01
CA ASN A 23 10.53 15.00 -0.71
C ASN A 23 9.75 16.11 0.01
N GLN A 24 8.72 15.75 0.80
CA GLN A 24 7.91 16.66 1.58
C GLN A 24 7.40 16.02 2.87
N THR A 25 7.24 16.83 3.91
CA THR A 25 6.65 16.41 5.19
C THR A 25 5.24 16.94 5.32
N THR A 26 4.34 16.13 5.86
CA THR A 26 2.98 16.57 6.16
C THR A 26 2.93 17.48 7.39
N ALA A 27 1.91 18.34 7.46
CA ALA A 27 1.66 19.22 8.60
C ALA A 27 0.15 19.46 8.76
N TYR A 28 -0.64 18.38 8.75
CA TYR A 28 -2.08 18.49 8.91
C TYR A 28 -2.44 18.83 10.36
N PRO A 29 -3.53 19.58 10.61
CA PRO A 29 -3.90 19.97 11.96
C PRO A 29 -4.27 18.76 12.82
N ARG A 30 -4.21 18.92 14.14
CA ARG A 30 -4.86 18.01 15.08
C ARG A 30 -6.36 18.30 15.11
N LEU A 31 -7.19 17.26 15.25
CA LEU A 31 -8.61 17.42 15.53
C LEU A 31 -8.79 17.99 16.94
N THR A 32 -9.22 19.25 17.04
CA THR A 32 -9.50 19.94 18.33
C THR A 32 -10.93 20.45 18.42
N GLU A 33 -11.77 20.07 17.47
CA GLU A 33 -13.14 20.56 17.34
C GLU A 33 -14.12 19.42 17.10
N ASN A 34 -15.40 19.76 17.15
CA ASN A 34 -16.49 18.83 16.86
C ASN A 34 -16.97 19.06 15.44
N LEU A 35 -16.92 18.03 14.60
CA LEU A 35 -17.29 18.11 13.19
C LEU A 35 -18.39 17.12 12.85
N SER A 36 -19.05 17.39 11.73
CA SER A 36 -19.91 16.42 11.04
C SER A 36 -19.46 16.28 9.59
N CYS A 37 -19.54 15.07 9.04
CA CYS A 37 -19.24 14.80 7.63
C CYS A 37 -20.07 13.61 7.11
N ASP A 38 -19.96 13.27 5.83
CA ASP A 38 -20.61 12.08 5.28
C ASP A 38 -19.86 10.82 5.72
N VAL A 39 -18.54 10.81 5.54
CA VAL A 39 -17.70 9.64 5.86
C VAL A 39 -16.47 10.08 6.66
N VAL A 40 -16.20 9.37 7.74
CA VAL A 40 -14.94 9.49 8.48
C VAL A 40 -14.08 8.24 8.28
N VAL A 41 -12.83 8.43 7.87
CA VAL A 41 -11.85 7.38 7.62
C VAL A 41 -10.84 7.37 8.75
N VAL A 42 -10.66 6.21 9.41
CA VAL A 42 -9.73 6.04 10.53
C VAL A 42 -8.48 5.31 10.04
N GLY A 43 -7.37 6.04 9.91
CA GLY A 43 -6.06 5.54 9.49
C GLY A 43 -5.55 6.21 8.20
N GLY A 44 -4.37 6.81 8.26
CA GLY A 44 -3.68 7.51 7.17
C GLY A 44 -2.67 6.66 6.41
N GLY A 45 -2.94 5.36 6.22
CA GLY A 45 -2.19 4.50 5.31
C GLY A 45 -2.86 4.38 3.94
N PHE A 46 -2.31 3.58 3.01
CA PHE A 46 -2.85 3.44 1.65
C PHE A 46 -4.36 3.16 1.62
N SER A 47 -4.87 2.21 2.40
CA SER A 47 -6.32 1.92 2.39
C SER A 47 -7.17 3.12 2.79
N GLY A 48 -6.75 3.89 3.80
CA GLY A 48 -7.52 5.04 4.26
C GLY A 48 -7.38 6.25 3.35
N VAL A 49 -6.15 6.56 2.92
CA VAL A 49 -5.87 7.67 2.00
C VAL A 49 -6.56 7.43 0.65
N ASN A 50 -6.45 6.24 0.06
CA ASN A 50 -7.12 5.94 -1.20
C ASN A 50 -8.65 5.98 -1.05
N THR A 51 -9.20 5.55 0.10
CA THR A 51 -10.63 5.73 0.40
C THR A 51 -11.01 7.21 0.42
N ALA A 52 -10.19 8.06 1.04
CA ALA A 52 -10.46 9.50 1.10
C ALA A 52 -10.44 10.14 -0.29
N VAL A 53 -9.42 9.85 -1.11
CA VAL A 53 -9.34 10.30 -2.52
C VAL A 53 -10.62 9.91 -3.27
N GLU A 54 -10.94 8.63 -3.29
CA GLU A 54 -12.09 8.05 -4.01
C GLU A 54 -13.44 8.67 -3.61
N LEU A 55 -13.65 8.92 -2.31
CA LEU A 55 -14.89 9.50 -1.83
C LEU A 55 -14.95 11.01 -2.09
N SER A 56 -13.82 11.71 -1.99
CA SER A 56 -13.73 13.13 -2.31
C SER A 56 -13.88 13.41 -3.80
N GLU A 57 -13.35 12.56 -4.69
CA GLU A 57 -13.60 12.63 -6.16
C GLU A 57 -15.10 12.52 -6.49
N ARG A 58 -15.86 11.78 -5.66
CA ARG A 58 -17.31 11.63 -5.79
C ARG A 58 -18.10 12.74 -5.09
N GLY A 59 -17.43 13.73 -4.52
CA GLY A 59 -18.03 14.92 -3.90
C GLY A 59 -18.62 14.71 -2.50
N LEU A 60 -18.22 13.65 -1.77
CA LEU A 60 -18.62 13.46 -0.38
C LEU A 60 -17.81 14.37 0.56
N ASP A 61 -18.42 14.81 1.67
CA ASP A 61 -17.69 15.45 2.77
C ASP A 61 -16.95 14.37 3.58
N VAL A 62 -15.62 14.36 3.46
CA VAL A 62 -14.76 13.32 4.02
C VAL A 62 -13.84 13.92 5.08
N ALA A 63 -13.74 13.24 6.22
CA ALA A 63 -12.69 13.47 7.19
C ALA A 63 -11.77 12.24 7.29
N LEU A 64 -10.45 12.41 7.26
CA LEU A 64 -9.47 11.37 7.55
C LEU A 64 -8.78 11.69 8.87
N ILE A 65 -8.70 10.70 9.75
CA ILE A 65 -8.07 10.83 11.07
C ILE A 65 -6.93 9.82 11.20
N GLU A 66 -5.72 10.31 11.51
CA GLU A 66 -4.51 9.51 11.72
C GLU A 66 -3.93 9.77 13.13
N ALA A 67 -3.54 8.69 13.80
CA ALA A 67 -3.00 8.76 15.16
C ALA A 67 -1.61 9.41 15.23
N ASN A 68 -0.82 9.27 14.15
CA ASN A 68 0.53 9.80 13.99
C ASN A 68 0.60 10.68 12.74
N ARG A 69 1.53 10.41 11.81
CA ARG A 69 1.61 11.03 10.48
C ARG A 69 1.03 10.14 9.39
N ILE A 70 0.59 10.74 8.29
CA ILE A 70 0.26 10.03 7.06
C ILE A 70 1.44 9.12 6.66
N GLY A 71 1.13 7.88 6.34
CA GLY A 71 2.13 6.88 5.99
C GLY A 71 2.98 6.35 7.15
N TRP A 72 2.70 6.70 8.41
CA TRP A 72 3.50 6.26 9.57
C TRP A 72 3.60 4.74 9.72
N GLY A 73 2.53 4.02 9.38
CA GLY A 73 2.43 2.56 9.48
C GLY A 73 3.25 1.78 8.44
N ALA A 74 2.71 0.64 8.01
CA ALA A 74 3.31 -0.21 6.97
C ALA A 74 3.38 0.49 5.60
N SER A 75 2.45 1.40 5.31
CA SER A 75 2.31 2.06 4.02
C SER A 75 3.52 2.93 3.65
N GLY A 76 4.15 3.62 4.60
CA GLY A 76 5.35 4.42 4.33
C GLY A 76 6.67 3.68 4.53
N ARG A 77 6.64 2.39 4.87
CA ARG A 77 7.83 1.61 5.27
C ARG A 77 7.98 0.24 4.58
N ASN A 78 7.09 -0.09 3.66
CA ASN A 78 7.19 -1.32 2.87
C ASN A 78 8.27 -1.22 1.78
N GLY A 79 8.55 -2.32 1.09
CA GLY A 79 9.61 -2.38 0.08
C GLY A 79 9.33 -1.63 -1.24
N GLY A 80 8.21 -0.93 -1.38
CA GLY A 80 7.90 -0.10 -2.53
C GLY A 80 7.49 -0.87 -3.80
N GLN A 81 7.42 -2.20 -3.77
CA GLN A 81 7.10 -3.00 -4.96
C GLN A 81 5.64 -2.86 -5.38
N ILE A 82 5.43 -2.58 -6.67
CA ILE A 82 4.13 -2.67 -7.34
C ILE A 82 4.10 -4.00 -8.08
N ILE A 83 3.43 -4.99 -7.50
CA ILE A 83 3.29 -6.33 -8.09
C ILE A 83 1.82 -6.73 -8.10
N GLY A 84 1.32 -7.16 -9.26
CA GLY A 84 -0.09 -7.56 -9.43
C GLY A 84 -0.44 -8.94 -8.87
N GLY A 85 0.50 -9.59 -8.18
CA GLY A 85 0.35 -10.95 -7.66
C GLY A 85 -0.16 -10.97 -6.24
N ILE A 86 -0.80 -12.08 -5.87
CA ILE A 86 -1.19 -12.39 -4.50
C ILE A 86 -0.24 -13.45 -3.99
N GLY A 87 0.29 -13.27 -2.78
CA GLY A 87 1.33 -14.15 -2.22
C GLY A 87 0.94 -15.63 -2.08
N HIS A 88 -0.34 -15.96 -2.32
CA HIS A 88 -0.87 -17.31 -2.34
C HIS A 88 -1.83 -17.51 -3.51
N THR A 89 -1.90 -18.75 -3.99
CA THR A 89 -2.85 -19.27 -4.99
C THR A 89 -4.30 -19.05 -4.51
N PRO A 90 -5.03 -18.04 -5.05
CA PRO A 90 -6.41 -17.72 -4.67
C PRO A 90 -7.36 -18.92 -4.72
N GLU A 91 -7.13 -19.90 -5.59
CA GLU A 91 -7.96 -21.08 -5.81
C GLU A 91 -8.24 -21.86 -4.51
N ARG A 92 -7.37 -21.75 -3.50
CA ARG A 92 -7.61 -22.32 -2.16
C ARG A 92 -8.90 -21.79 -1.51
N PHE A 93 -9.34 -20.59 -1.88
CA PHE A 93 -10.55 -19.94 -1.38
C PHE A 93 -11.77 -20.15 -2.27
N LYS A 94 -11.67 -20.90 -3.38
CA LYS A 94 -12.78 -21.11 -4.34
C LYS A 94 -14.08 -21.60 -3.69
N LYS A 95 -13.99 -22.42 -2.63
CA LYS A 95 -15.18 -22.88 -1.87
C LYS A 95 -15.92 -21.77 -1.13
N LEU A 96 -15.23 -20.68 -0.78
CA LEU A 96 -15.78 -19.56 0.00
C LEU A 96 -16.29 -18.43 -0.91
N ILE A 97 -15.53 -18.09 -1.96
CA ILE A 97 -15.79 -16.92 -2.80
C ILE A 97 -16.22 -17.27 -4.23
N GLY A 98 -16.29 -18.57 -4.57
CA GLY A 98 -16.70 -19.04 -5.88
C GLY A 98 -15.71 -18.68 -6.99
N GLU A 99 -15.98 -19.13 -8.22
CA GLU A 99 -15.11 -18.85 -9.37
C GLU A 99 -15.08 -17.35 -9.72
N SER A 100 -16.22 -16.67 -9.63
CA SER A 100 -16.31 -15.24 -9.87
C SER A 100 -15.45 -14.45 -8.90
N GLY A 101 -15.43 -14.81 -7.62
CA GLY A 101 -14.58 -14.17 -6.61
C GLY A 101 -13.09 -14.39 -6.88
N ILE A 102 -12.69 -15.59 -7.31
CA ILE A 102 -11.31 -15.85 -7.75
C ILE A 102 -10.93 -14.94 -8.92
N ASN A 103 -11.80 -14.83 -9.93
CA ASN A 103 -11.55 -13.99 -11.09
C ASN A 103 -11.46 -12.51 -10.71
N SER A 104 -12.36 -12.01 -9.86
CA SER A 104 -12.30 -10.63 -9.35
C SER A 104 -10.99 -10.33 -8.64
N ILE A 105 -10.49 -11.28 -7.86
CA ILE A 105 -9.22 -11.15 -7.15
C ILE A 105 -8.04 -10.96 -8.13
N TYR A 106 -8.01 -11.71 -9.24
CA TYR A 106 -6.99 -11.51 -10.27
C TYR A 106 -7.13 -10.18 -10.99
N GLN A 107 -8.36 -9.80 -11.36
CA GLN A 107 -8.62 -8.52 -12.04
C GLN A 107 -8.23 -7.33 -11.17
N MET A 108 -8.51 -7.37 -9.86
CA MET A 108 -8.06 -6.33 -8.91
C MET A 108 -6.54 -6.20 -8.89
N GLY A 109 -5.80 -7.29 -9.04
CA GLY A 109 -4.33 -7.25 -9.13
C GLY A 109 -3.83 -6.51 -10.37
N PHE A 110 -4.58 -6.57 -11.47
CA PHE A 110 -4.26 -5.82 -12.68
C PHE A 110 -4.64 -4.34 -12.52
N GLU A 111 -5.89 -4.10 -12.13
CA GLU A 111 -6.48 -2.77 -11.94
C GLU A 111 -5.69 -1.93 -10.93
N ALA A 112 -5.20 -2.53 -9.83
CA ALA A 112 -4.43 -1.80 -8.83
C ALA A 112 -3.17 -1.13 -9.39
N ARG A 113 -2.54 -1.72 -10.41
CA ARG A 113 -1.34 -1.15 -11.05
C ARG A 113 -1.70 0.06 -11.91
N ASP A 114 -2.81 -0.04 -12.64
CA ASP A 114 -3.33 1.05 -13.46
C ASP A 114 -3.80 2.22 -12.58
N ILE A 115 -4.48 1.93 -11.46
CA ILE A 115 -4.88 2.96 -10.49
C ILE A 115 -3.66 3.75 -9.99
N ILE A 116 -2.58 3.07 -9.59
CA ILE A 116 -1.36 3.77 -9.13
C ILE A 116 -0.78 4.63 -10.25
N LYS A 117 -0.67 4.08 -11.46
CA LYS A 117 -0.15 4.81 -12.63
C LYS A 117 -0.97 6.08 -12.91
N ASP A 118 -2.28 5.94 -12.96
CA ASP A 118 -3.19 7.01 -13.32
C ASP A 118 -3.27 8.07 -12.22
N ARG A 119 -3.24 7.67 -10.94
CA ARG A 119 -3.18 8.62 -9.81
C ARG A 119 -1.90 9.42 -9.79
N VAL A 120 -0.76 8.76 -9.96
CA VAL A 120 0.54 9.44 -10.00
C VAL A 120 0.57 10.48 -11.11
N ALA A 121 0.02 10.15 -12.29
CA ALA A 121 -0.08 11.09 -13.39
C ALA A 121 -1.09 12.22 -13.15
N THR A 122 -2.28 11.90 -12.62
CA THR A 122 -3.39 12.85 -12.41
C THR A 122 -3.03 13.91 -11.37
N TYR A 123 -2.37 13.51 -10.29
CA TYR A 123 -2.05 14.37 -9.14
C TYR A 123 -0.58 14.79 -9.11
N ASP A 124 0.18 14.52 -10.17
CA ASP A 124 1.62 14.85 -10.31
C ASP A 124 2.48 14.39 -9.11
N ILE A 125 2.23 13.17 -8.63
CA ILE A 125 2.83 12.66 -7.40
C ILE A 125 4.29 12.28 -7.65
N GLN A 126 5.22 13.00 -7.02
CA GLN A 126 6.66 12.73 -7.12
C GLN A 126 7.09 11.55 -6.21
N CYS A 127 6.74 10.33 -6.59
CA CYS A 127 7.01 9.11 -5.81
C CYS A 127 8.09 8.18 -6.40
N ASP A 128 8.96 8.70 -7.27
CA ASP A 128 10.00 7.91 -7.94
C ASP A 128 9.47 6.61 -8.58
N LEU A 129 8.32 6.72 -9.26
CA LEU A 129 7.69 5.60 -9.94
C LEU A 129 8.60 5.07 -11.06
N LYS A 130 8.94 3.78 -10.99
CA LYS A 130 9.68 3.04 -12.01
C LYS A 130 8.89 1.81 -12.42
N TRP A 131 8.82 1.58 -13.73
CA TRP A 131 8.22 0.38 -14.30
C TRP A 131 9.29 -0.64 -14.69
N GLY A 132 8.91 -1.91 -14.62
CA GLY A 132 9.80 -3.05 -14.80
C GLY A 132 9.98 -3.82 -13.51
N TYR A 133 9.76 -5.13 -13.57
CA TYR A 133 10.02 -6.08 -12.49
C TYR A 133 10.42 -7.42 -13.09
N CYS A 134 11.42 -8.09 -12.51
CA CYS A 134 11.88 -9.39 -12.97
C CYS A 134 12.08 -10.36 -11.82
N ASP A 135 11.39 -11.50 -11.86
CA ASP A 135 11.74 -12.65 -11.04
C ASP A 135 12.90 -13.42 -11.69
N VAL A 136 13.96 -13.70 -10.92
CA VAL A 136 15.19 -14.32 -11.44
C VAL A 136 15.34 -15.79 -11.02
N ALA A 137 15.76 -16.64 -11.96
CA ALA A 137 15.88 -18.08 -11.75
C ALA A 137 17.28 -18.50 -11.31
N LEU A 138 17.42 -19.04 -10.10
CA LEU A 138 18.66 -19.71 -9.63
C LEU A 138 18.73 -21.20 -9.98
N LYS A 139 17.61 -21.81 -10.37
CA LYS A 139 17.49 -23.27 -10.59
C LYS A 139 16.64 -23.54 -11.82
N SER A 140 16.93 -24.62 -12.54
CA SER A 140 16.16 -25.04 -13.73
C SER A 140 14.67 -25.24 -13.44
N LYS A 141 14.32 -25.65 -12.21
CA LYS A 141 12.92 -25.73 -11.76
C LYS A 141 12.20 -24.37 -11.74
N HIS A 142 12.91 -23.27 -11.46
CA HIS A 142 12.32 -21.92 -11.48
C HIS A 142 11.98 -21.52 -12.93
N MET A 143 12.83 -21.83 -13.91
CA MET A 143 12.53 -21.61 -15.32
C MET A 143 11.27 -22.36 -15.78
N LYS A 144 11.11 -23.62 -15.34
CA LYS A 144 9.88 -24.39 -15.59
C LYS A 144 8.66 -23.75 -14.94
N GLN A 145 8.80 -23.24 -13.71
CA GLN A 145 7.72 -22.54 -13.00
C GLN A 145 7.36 -21.22 -13.71
N PHE A 146 8.34 -20.46 -14.19
CA PHE A 146 8.11 -19.23 -14.93
C PHE A 146 7.42 -19.46 -16.27
N ALA A 147 7.80 -20.50 -17.03
CA ALA A 147 7.10 -20.87 -18.25
C ALA A 147 5.64 -21.27 -17.98
N ALA A 148 5.39 -22.03 -16.90
CA ALA A 148 4.04 -22.39 -16.49
C ALA A 148 3.23 -21.16 -16.04
N TRP A 149 3.85 -20.25 -15.29
CA TRP A 149 3.24 -18.99 -14.87
C TRP A 149 2.87 -18.13 -16.09
N GLN A 150 3.81 -17.91 -17.01
CA GLN A 150 3.56 -17.16 -18.25
C GLN A 150 2.39 -17.74 -19.06
N ALA A 151 2.29 -19.07 -19.16
CA ALA A 151 1.18 -19.72 -19.84
C ALA A 151 -0.15 -19.52 -19.09
N TRP A 152 -0.12 -19.60 -17.77
CA TRP A 152 -1.30 -19.42 -16.91
C TRP A 152 -1.84 -17.98 -16.94
N GLU A 153 -0.98 -16.96 -17.00
CA GLU A 153 -1.38 -15.54 -17.11
C GLU A 153 -2.30 -15.28 -18.31
N LYS A 154 -2.08 -16.00 -19.43
CA LYS A 154 -2.96 -15.94 -20.61
C LYS A 154 -4.35 -16.49 -20.33
N THR A 155 -4.47 -17.48 -19.44
CA THR A 155 -5.76 -18.13 -19.12
C THR A 155 -6.66 -17.25 -18.26
N ILE A 156 -6.07 -16.34 -17.48
CA ILE A 156 -6.80 -15.39 -16.63
C ILE A 156 -6.99 -14.01 -17.29
N GLY A 157 -6.57 -13.88 -18.55
CA GLY A 157 -6.77 -12.66 -19.33
C GLY A 157 -5.92 -11.47 -18.86
N ASN A 158 -4.72 -11.70 -18.34
CA ASN A 158 -3.84 -10.60 -17.94
C ASN A 158 -3.50 -9.71 -19.16
N PRO A 159 -3.85 -8.41 -19.12
CA PRO A 159 -3.57 -7.49 -20.23
C PRO A 159 -2.08 -7.11 -20.35
N HIS A 160 -1.26 -7.41 -19.34
CA HIS A 160 0.16 -7.08 -19.30
C HIS A 160 1.03 -8.35 -19.34
N PRO A 161 1.45 -8.79 -20.53
CA PRO A 161 2.12 -10.08 -20.70
C PRO A 161 3.48 -10.12 -20.01
N TYR A 162 3.81 -11.29 -19.47
CA TYR A 162 5.15 -11.58 -18.99
C TYR A 162 6.04 -12.09 -20.13
N THR A 163 7.30 -11.69 -20.11
CA THR A 163 8.34 -12.16 -21.03
C THR A 163 9.27 -13.12 -20.29
N LEU A 164 9.35 -14.37 -20.75
CA LEU A 164 10.36 -15.31 -20.25
C LEU A 164 11.69 -14.98 -20.93
N LEU A 165 12.70 -14.69 -20.13
CA LEU A 165 14.06 -14.37 -20.58
C LEU A 165 14.98 -15.55 -20.30
N ASP A 166 15.81 -15.91 -21.26
CA ASP A 166 16.95 -16.80 -20.99
C ASP A 166 18.08 -16.08 -20.24
N ALA A 167 19.16 -16.80 -19.94
CA ALA A 167 20.29 -16.26 -19.19
C ALA A 167 21.01 -15.11 -19.92
N GLN A 168 21.03 -15.11 -21.26
CA GLN A 168 21.69 -14.08 -22.06
C GLN A 168 20.80 -12.84 -22.16
N GLU A 169 19.50 -13.01 -22.41
CA GLU A 169 18.52 -11.92 -22.45
C GLU A 169 18.40 -11.20 -21.09
N LEU A 170 18.45 -11.96 -19.99
CA LEU A 170 18.37 -11.41 -18.63
C LEU A 170 19.47 -10.39 -18.32
N LYS A 171 20.64 -10.46 -18.97
CA LYS A 171 21.74 -9.50 -18.73
C LYS A 171 21.37 -8.05 -19.04
N SER A 172 20.35 -7.83 -19.87
CA SER A 172 19.79 -6.49 -20.12
C SER A 172 19.01 -5.92 -18.92
N VAL A 173 18.57 -6.76 -17.99
CA VAL A 173 17.82 -6.39 -16.77
C VAL A 173 18.70 -6.49 -15.54
N VAL A 174 19.43 -7.60 -15.38
CA VAL A 174 20.39 -7.84 -14.30
C VAL A 174 21.65 -8.48 -14.88
N ASN A 175 22.74 -7.72 -14.95
CA ASN A 175 24.02 -8.19 -15.46
C ASN A 175 24.73 -9.13 -14.45
N SER A 176 24.33 -10.41 -14.43
CA SER A 176 24.87 -11.40 -13.49
C SER A 176 24.87 -12.80 -14.09
N GLU A 177 26.02 -13.48 -14.01
CA GLU A 177 26.17 -14.89 -14.44
C GLU A 177 25.52 -15.91 -13.47
N ARG A 178 24.97 -15.44 -12.34
CA ARG A 178 24.38 -16.34 -11.32
C ARG A 178 23.02 -16.92 -11.69
N TYR A 179 22.35 -16.30 -12.66
CA TYR A 179 20.95 -16.59 -12.98
C TYR A 179 20.84 -17.35 -14.30
N LEU A 180 19.88 -18.27 -14.36
CA LEU A 180 19.61 -19.11 -15.52
C LEU A 180 18.58 -18.50 -16.49
N GLY A 181 18.04 -17.32 -16.15
CA GLY A 181 16.95 -16.64 -16.86
C GLY A 181 16.00 -15.94 -15.89
N GLY A 182 14.92 -15.35 -16.39
CA GLY A 182 13.97 -14.60 -15.57
C GLY A 182 12.59 -14.47 -16.20
N LEU A 183 11.63 -13.98 -15.42
CA LEU A 183 10.28 -13.68 -15.86
C LEU A 183 10.03 -12.18 -15.67
N TYR A 184 10.00 -11.45 -16.78
CA TYR A 184 9.96 -9.99 -16.80
C TYR A 184 8.55 -9.45 -17.08
N ASN A 185 8.16 -8.38 -16.37
CA ASN A 185 6.89 -7.69 -16.53
C ASN A 185 7.09 -6.17 -16.52
N THR A 186 6.48 -5.48 -17.49
CA THR A 186 6.60 -4.02 -17.65
C THR A 186 5.50 -3.23 -16.95
N ALA A 187 4.46 -3.89 -16.43
CA ALA A 187 3.37 -3.26 -15.70
C ALA A 187 3.56 -3.32 -14.18
N ASN A 188 4.41 -4.23 -13.70
CA ASN A 188 4.92 -4.20 -12.33
C ASN A 188 6.03 -3.16 -12.22
N GLY A 189 6.34 -2.74 -11.00
CA GLY A 189 7.29 -1.66 -10.79
C GLY A 189 7.68 -1.44 -9.34
N HIS A 190 8.15 -0.23 -9.07
CA HIS A 190 8.58 0.22 -7.75
C HIS A 190 8.24 1.70 -7.56
N VAL A 191 7.96 2.10 -6.32
CA VAL A 191 7.76 3.48 -5.89
C VAL A 191 8.47 3.74 -4.57
N HIS A 192 8.74 5.01 -4.29
CA HIS A 192 8.96 5.51 -2.94
C HIS A 192 7.60 5.56 -2.20
N PRO A 193 7.28 4.58 -1.35
CA PRO A 193 5.91 4.36 -0.89
C PRO A 193 5.44 5.43 0.09
N LEU A 194 6.35 6.06 0.84
CA LEU A 194 6.01 7.20 1.70
C LEU A 194 5.58 8.43 0.88
N ASN A 195 6.38 8.87 -0.09
CA ASN A 195 6.01 9.94 -1.03
C ASN A 195 4.70 9.63 -1.77
N LEU A 196 4.45 8.39 -2.19
CA LEU A 196 3.16 8.02 -2.79
C LEU A 196 2.00 8.27 -1.81
N CYS A 197 2.09 7.73 -0.60
CA CYS A 197 1.03 7.88 0.41
C CYS A 197 0.80 9.35 0.81
N ILE A 198 1.86 10.16 0.88
CA ILE A 198 1.78 11.59 1.17
C ILE A 198 1.14 12.34 0.00
N GLY A 199 1.56 12.07 -1.25
CA GLY A 199 0.99 12.71 -2.43
C GLY A 199 -0.49 12.37 -2.64
N GLU A 200 -0.89 11.13 -2.36
CA GLU A 200 -2.31 10.75 -2.39
C GLU A 200 -3.12 11.45 -1.27
N ALA A 201 -2.53 11.67 -0.09
CA ALA A 201 -3.20 12.43 0.97
C ALA A 201 -3.31 13.91 0.62
N GLU A 202 -2.30 14.48 -0.03
CA GLU A 202 -2.36 15.83 -0.57
C GLU A 202 -3.47 15.95 -1.63
N ALA A 203 -3.58 14.99 -2.55
CA ALA A 203 -4.66 14.92 -3.52
C ALA A 203 -6.05 14.90 -2.84
N ALA A 204 -6.24 14.04 -1.83
CA ALA A 204 -7.49 14.00 -1.06
C ALA A 204 -7.80 15.37 -0.42
N SER A 205 -6.78 16.03 0.15
CA SER A 205 -6.94 17.36 0.76
C SER A 205 -7.30 18.44 -0.26
N GLN A 206 -6.69 18.42 -1.45
CA GLN A 206 -7.01 19.33 -2.55
C GLN A 206 -8.44 19.14 -3.08
N LEU A 207 -8.97 17.92 -3.00
CA LEU A 207 -10.37 17.59 -3.30
C LEU A 207 -11.34 17.96 -2.18
N GLY A 208 -10.86 18.50 -1.05
CA GLY A 208 -11.67 18.98 0.06
C GLY A 208 -11.76 18.04 1.25
N ALA A 209 -11.05 16.90 1.27
CA ALA A 209 -10.98 16.06 2.46
C ALA A 209 -10.31 16.82 3.62
N LYS A 210 -10.91 16.72 4.81
CA LYS A 210 -10.33 17.27 6.05
C LYS A 210 -9.44 16.21 6.67
N ILE A 211 -8.12 16.43 6.66
CA ILE A 211 -7.16 15.47 7.20
C ILE A 211 -6.68 15.95 8.56
N PHE A 212 -6.66 15.04 9.54
CA PHE A 212 -6.20 15.30 10.89
C PHE A 212 -5.11 14.31 11.29
N GLU A 213 -3.92 14.83 11.60
CA GLU A 213 -2.81 14.05 12.14
C GLU A 213 -2.77 14.17 13.67
N GLN A 214 -1.96 13.33 14.32
CA GLN A 214 -1.82 13.29 15.79
C GLN A 214 -3.16 13.23 16.55
N SER A 215 -4.14 12.54 15.95
CA SER A 215 -5.55 12.55 16.37
C SER A 215 -6.03 11.12 16.61
N ARG A 216 -5.41 10.43 17.57
CA ARG A 216 -5.74 9.03 17.85
C ARG A 216 -7.20 8.86 18.26
N VAL A 217 -7.88 7.98 17.56
CA VAL A 217 -9.23 7.55 17.91
C VAL A 217 -9.16 6.68 19.16
N ILE A 218 -9.90 7.08 20.18
CA ILE A 218 -9.96 6.37 21.47
C ILE A 218 -11.28 5.63 21.66
N LYS A 219 -12.33 6.00 20.92
CA LYS A 219 -13.66 5.41 21.06
C LYS A 219 -14.49 5.55 19.78
N LEU A 220 -15.28 4.52 19.50
CA LEU A 220 -16.34 4.53 18.51
C LEU A 220 -17.69 4.46 19.23
N ILE A 221 -18.59 5.40 18.92
CA ILE A 221 -19.98 5.37 19.39
C ILE A 221 -20.84 4.92 18.21
N HIS A 222 -21.48 3.76 18.36
CA HIS A 222 -22.34 3.19 17.32
C HIS A 222 -23.75 3.82 17.35
N GLY A 223 -24.42 3.83 16.21
CA GLY A 223 -25.78 4.34 16.03
C GLY A 223 -26.03 4.68 14.56
N ASP A 224 -27.17 5.32 14.27
CA ASP A 224 -27.52 5.77 12.91
C ASP A 224 -26.64 6.92 12.41
N GLN A 225 -26.00 7.63 13.36
CA GLN A 225 -25.01 8.66 13.11
C GLN A 225 -23.80 8.37 13.99
N PRO A 226 -22.96 7.40 13.61
CA PRO A 226 -21.86 6.96 14.45
C PRO A 226 -20.83 8.08 14.66
N ILE A 227 -20.15 8.05 15.81
CA ILE A 227 -19.18 9.07 16.22
C ILE A 227 -17.81 8.43 16.41
N VAL A 228 -16.79 9.09 15.88
CA VAL A 228 -15.38 8.86 16.17
C VAL A 228 -14.93 9.89 17.21
N GLU A 229 -14.43 9.44 18.35
CA GLU A 229 -13.96 10.30 19.44
C GLU A 229 -12.44 10.19 19.59
N THR A 230 -11.80 11.35 19.73
CA THR A 230 -10.38 11.52 20.06
C THR A 230 -10.27 12.23 21.41
N GLU A 231 -9.06 12.44 21.93
CA GLU A 231 -8.84 13.16 23.19
C GLU A 231 -9.33 14.62 23.14
N TYR A 232 -9.27 15.28 21.97
CA TYR A 232 -9.49 16.73 21.84
C TYR A 232 -10.67 17.12 20.93
N GLY A 233 -11.34 16.15 20.31
CA GLY A 233 -12.43 16.43 19.38
C GLY A 233 -13.17 15.17 18.94
N ARG A 234 -14.30 15.36 18.26
CA ARG A 234 -15.15 14.27 17.77
C ARG A 234 -15.66 14.53 16.37
N ILE A 235 -15.86 13.48 15.59
CA ILE A 235 -16.50 13.56 14.28
C ILE A 235 -17.73 12.66 14.27
N GLN A 236 -18.90 13.26 14.05
CA GLN A 236 -20.13 12.55 13.75
C GLN A 236 -20.20 12.33 12.22
N ALA A 237 -20.41 11.10 11.79
CA ALA A 237 -20.49 10.78 10.36
C ALA A 237 -21.72 9.93 10.04
N LYS A 238 -22.09 9.84 8.77
CA LYS A 238 -23.08 8.85 8.30
C LYS A 238 -22.44 7.46 8.22
N GLN A 239 -21.16 7.39 7.89
CA GLN A 239 -20.40 6.15 7.81
C GLN A 239 -18.98 6.29 8.39
N ILE A 240 -18.46 5.20 8.96
CA ILE A 240 -17.07 5.09 9.42
C ILE A 240 -16.36 4.01 8.61
N VAL A 241 -15.20 4.35 8.03
CA VAL A 241 -14.30 3.38 7.42
C VAL A 241 -13.11 3.15 8.34
N LEU A 242 -12.85 1.90 8.69
CA LEU A 242 -11.73 1.52 9.54
C LEU A 242 -10.56 1.00 8.68
N ALA A 243 -9.48 1.77 8.65
CA ALA A 243 -8.28 1.51 7.85
C ALA A 243 -6.98 1.52 8.72
N GLY A 244 -7.11 1.30 10.03
CA GLY A 244 -5.99 1.37 10.98
C GLY A 244 -5.06 0.14 11.01
N ASN A 245 -5.28 -0.87 10.14
CA ASN A 245 -4.48 -2.09 10.07
C ASN A 245 -4.27 -2.74 11.47
N ALA A 246 -3.08 -3.29 11.76
CA ALA A 246 -2.72 -3.90 13.04
C ALA A 246 -2.58 -2.91 14.21
N TYR A 247 -2.83 -1.62 13.99
CA TYR A 247 -2.66 -0.55 14.99
C TYR A 247 -3.97 -0.17 15.68
N MET A 248 -5.11 -0.78 15.31
CA MET A 248 -6.41 -0.44 15.90
C MET A 248 -6.55 -0.88 17.37
N GLY A 249 -5.66 -1.74 17.86
CA GLY A 249 -5.73 -2.26 19.23
C GLY A 249 -7.14 -2.79 19.55
N ASP A 250 -7.68 -2.37 20.69
CA ASP A 250 -9.01 -2.78 21.14
C ASP A 250 -10.14 -1.82 20.70
N LEU A 251 -9.88 -0.89 19.78
CA LEU A 251 -10.92 0.00 19.24
C LEU A 251 -12.08 -0.80 18.63
N VAL A 252 -11.76 -1.95 18.02
CA VAL A 252 -12.73 -2.95 17.59
C VAL A 252 -12.29 -4.34 18.06
N PRO A 253 -12.73 -4.79 19.26
CA PRO A 253 -12.25 -6.04 19.87
C PRO A 253 -12.46 -7.28 18.99
N LYS A 254 -13.53 -7.30 18.19
CA LYS A 254 -13.83 -8.40 17.24
C LYS A 254 -12.76 -8.56 16.15
N LEU A 255 -12.10 -7.47 15.75
CA LEU A 255 -11.02 -7.47 14.76
C LEU A 255 -9.66 -7.72 15.42
N SER A 256 -9.41 -7.11 16.60
CA SER A 256 -8.18 -7.28 17.38
C SER A 256 -7.77 -8.75 17.52
N ALA A 257 -8.73 -9.63 17.86
CA ALA A 257 -8.49 -11.07 18.04
C ALA A 257 -8.12 -11.83 16.75
N ARG A 258 -8.17 -11.20 15.58
CA ARG A 258 -7.95 -11.83 14.26
C ARG A 258 -6.78 -11.22 13.49
N VAL A 259 -6.11 -10.21 14.04
CA VAL A 259 -4.99 -9.54 13.39
C VAL A 259 -3.70 -9.88 14.12
N LEU A 260 -2.72 -10.40 13.36
CA LEU A 260 -1.39 -10.72 13.87
C LEU A 260 -0.36 -9.80 13.18
N PRO A 261 0.36 -8.96 13.93
CA PRO A 261 1.44 -8.16 13.36
C PRO A 261 2.56 -9.07 12.84
N SER A 262 2.99 -8.86 11.60
CA SER A 262 4.17 -9.50 11.01
C SER A 262 5.24 -8.46 10.75
N ALA A 263 6.48 -8.76 11.12
CA ALA A 263 7.61 -7.89 10.88
C ALA A 263 8.31 -8.28 9.57
N SER A 264 8.57 -7.28 8.73
CA SER A 264 9.49 -7.38 7.60
C SER A 264 10.54 -6.27 7.74
N SER A 265 11.69 -6.44 7.10
CA SER A 265 12.78 -5.47 7.16
C SER A 265 13.29 -5.19 5.76
N VAL A 266 13.61 -3.92 5.53
CA VAL A 266 14.22 -3.42 4.29
C VAL A 266 15.60 -2.92 4.65
N ILE A 267 16.59 -3.21 3.81
CA ILE A 267 17.95 -2.70 3.93
C ILE A 267 18.18 -1.78 2.74
N ALA A 268 18.70 -0.58 3.02
CA ALA A 268 19.22 0.33 2.01
C ALA A 268 20.74 0.37 2.11
N THR A 269 21.41 0.43 0.97
CA THR A 269 22.86 0.62 0.87
C THR A 269 23.15 2.04 0.40
N GLU A 270 24.40 2.47 0.54
CA GLU A 270 24.87 3.63 -0.21
C GLU A 270 24.71 3.38 -1.74
N PRO A 271 24.45 4.44 -2.53
CA PRO A 271 24.45 4.31 -3.99
C PRO A 271 25.78 3.77 -4.50
N LEU A 272 25.73 2.81 -5.42
CA LEU A 272 26.94 2.36 -6.11
C LEU A 272 27.46 3.45 -7.03
N SER A 273 28.78 3.55 -7.17
CA SER A 273 29.38 4.41 -8.19
C SER A 273 28.98 3.94 -9.59
N ALA A 274 28.97 4.86 -10.56
CA ALA A 274 28.59 4.53 -11.93
C ALA A 274 29.46 3.43 -12.55
N ASP A 275 30.74 3.37 -12.18
CA ASP A 275 31.67 2.35 -12.68
C ASP A 275 31.34 0.97 -12.12
N VAL A 276 30.97 0.89 -10.84
CA VAL A 276 30.56 -0.37 -10.20
C VAL A 276 29.17 -0.82 -10.67
N ALA A 277 28.25 0.12 -10.92
CA ALA A 277 26.91 -0.20 -11.38
C ALA A 277 26.85 -0.69 -12.85
N LYS A 278 27.86 -0.33 -13.66
CA LYS A 278 27.97 -0.72 -15.08
C LYS A 278 28.83 -1.97 -15.30
N ALA A 279 29.67 -2.33 -14.34
CA ALA A 279 30.53 -3.52 -14.37
C ALA A 279 29.69 -4.81 -14.32
#